data_AF-A0A1V5PLZ0-F1
#
_entry.id   AF-A0A1V5PLZ0-F1
#
_cell.length_a   1.000
_cell.length_b   1.000
_cell.length_c   1.000
_cell.angle_alpha   90.00
_cell.angle_beta   90.00
_cell.angle_gamma   90.00
#
_symmetry.space_group_name_H-M   'P 1'
#
loop_
_entity.id
_entity.type
_entity.pdbx_description
1 polymer ?
#
loop_
_entity_poly.entity_id
_entity_poly.type
_entity_poly.pdbx_seq_one_letter_code
_entity_poly.pdbx_strand_id
1 'polypeptide(L)'
;MNIKNFIDLVRLEQTLFALPFAYLGVIAGAGGVPEFSIWFWVTLAMFGARTAGMSLNRIIDMDLDGKNPRTAGRLLPSGKITKNKVWLITFLSLALLVFSSWMLNPLCFKLSPVAVILLWFYSYCKRFTWATHLVLGLVESAAPIGGWLAVTGEWNITPFFLGSAIIFWMTGLDIIYACQDYEFDRKERIFSIPANFGLERGQYSSLLSLELQ
;
A
#
# COMPACT_ATOMS: atom_id res chain seq x y z
N MET A 1 10.87 12.37 18.03
CA MET A 1 11.04 10.95 17.60
C MET A 1 12.39 10.88 16.93
N ASN A 2 13.25 9.91 17.25
CA ASN A 2 14.54 9.79 16.56
C ASN A 2 14.33 9.29 15.12
N ILE A 3 15.21 9.68 14.19
CA ILE A 3 15.17 9.37 12.76
C ILE A 3 15.06 7.86 12.52
N LYS A 4 15.79 7.04 13.28
CA LYS A 4 15.70 5.57 13.16
C LYS A 4 14.28 5.05 13.39
N ASN A 5 13.60 5.54 14.42
CA ASN A 5 12.21 5.13 14.70
C ASN A 5 11.25 5.65 13.62
N PHE A 6 11.54 6.79 12.98
CA PHE A 6 10.75 7.27 11.86
C PHE A 6 10.92 6.37 10.64
N ILE A 7 12.17 6.06 10.27
CA ILE A 7 12.50 5.16 9.15
C ILE A 7 11.86 3.79 9.39
N ASP A 8 11.98 3.24 10.60
CA ASP A 8 11.37 1.97 10.98
C ASP A 8 9.83 2.03 10.96
N LEU A 9 9.22 3.18 11.25
CA LEU A 9 7.77 3.38 11.18
C LEU A 9 7.28 3.38 9.74
N VAL A 10 7.95 4.17 8.92
CA VAL A 10 7.61 4.44 7.52
C VAL A 10 8.17 3.38 6.58
N ARG A 11 8.98 2.42 7.07
CA ARG A 11 9.68 1.41 6.24
C ARG A 11 10.21 2.06 4.96
N LEU A 12 11.13 3.01 5.12
CA LEU A 12 11.58 3.86 4.02
C LEU A 12 12.02 3.03 2.81
N GLU A 13 12.59 1.85 3.05
CA GLU A 13 12.99 0.88 2.03
C GLU A 13 11.77 0.47 1.17
N GLN A 14 10.65 0.12 1.80
CA GLN A 14 9.41 -0.27 1.10
C GLN A 14 8.75 0.91 0.37
N THR A 15 8.99 2.13 0.82
CA THR A 15 8.57 3.34 0.11
C THR A 15 9.41 3.54 -1.15
N LEU A 16 10.75 3.38 -1.04
CA LEU A 16 11.66 3.45 -2.18
C LEU A 16 11.37 2.36 -3.22
N PHE A 17 11.04 1.14 -2.80
CA PHE A 17 10.66 0.05 -3.71
C PHE A 17 9.32 0.27 -4.43
N ALA A 18 8.44 1.14 -3.92
CA ALA A 18 7.15 1.42 -4.54
C ALA A 18 7.22 2.54 -5.60
N LEU A 19 8.20 3.44 -5.51
CA LEU A 19 8.37 4.54 -6.46
C LEU A 19 8.50 4.08 -7.92
N PRO A 20 9.25 3.00 -8.24
CA PRO A 20 9.32 2.48 -9.60
C PRO A 20 7.96 2.23 -10.24
N PHE A 21 6.93 1.77 -9.52
CA PHE A 21 5.62 1.51 -10.12
C PHE A 21 4.93 2.81 -10.55
N ALA A 22 4.99 3.85 -9.72
CA ALA A 22 4.47 5.17 -10.09
C ALA A 22 5.24 5.76 -11.28
N TYR A 23 6.57 5.61 -11.28
CA TYR A 23 7.42 6.08 -12.38
C TYR A 23 7.19 5.34 -13.69
N LEU A 24 6.91 4.03 -13.65
CA LEU A 24 6.48 3.28 -14.83
C LEU A 24 5.19 3.86 -15.41
N GLY A 25 4.22 4.21 -14.56
CA GLY A 25 3.01 4.92 -14.97
C GLY A 25 3.30 6.25 -15.65
N VAL A 26 4.16 7.08 -15.03
CA VAL A 26 4.61 8.37 -15.57
C VAL A 26 5.22 8.20 -16.95
N ILE A 27 6.18 7.28 -17.11
CA ILE A 27 6.87 7.03 -18.38
C ILE A 27 5.88 6.53 -19.44
N ALA A 28 4.99 5.61 -19.08
CA ALA A 28 3.98 5.07 -19.99
C ALA A 28 2.97 6.11 -20.46
N GLY A 29 2.68 7.14 -19.64
CA GLY A 29 1.75 8.22 -19.99
C GLY A 29 2.36 9.40 -20.74
N ALA A 30 3.67 9.60 -20.66
CA ALA A 30 4.30 10.84 -21.10
C ALA A 30 4.49 10.98 -22.61
N GLY A 31 4.68 9.87 -23.34
CA GLY A 31 5.03 9.92 -24.77
C GLY A 31 6.32 10.70 -25.08
N GLY A 32 7.15 10.95 -24.06
CA GLY A 32 8.32 11.84 -24.08
C GLY A 32 8.92 11.96 -22.68
N VAL A 33 9.82 12.93 -22.45
CA VAL A 33 10.39 13.19 -21.12
C VAL A 33 9.43 14.09 -20.34
N PRO A 34 8.83 13.62 -19.22
CA PRO A 34 7.95 14.45 -18.42
C PRO A 34 8.72 15.58 -17.72
N GLU A 35 8.01 16.68 -17.44
CA GLU A 35 8.57 17.79 -16.68
C GLU A 35 9.04 17.35 -15.28
N PHE A 36 10.12 17.97 -14.80
CA PHE A 36 10.65 17.72 -13.46
C PHE A 36 9.61 17.92 -12.34
N SER A 37 8.69 18.87 -12.54
CA SER A 37 7.56 19.15 -11.65
C SER A 37 6.72 17.89 -11.38
N ILE A 38 6.43 17.09 -12.42
CA ILE A 38 5.63 15.88 -12.31
C ILE A 38 6.36 14.83 -11.49
N TRP A 39 7.64 14.59 -11.77
CA TRP A 39 8.47 13.66 -11.01
C TRP A 39 8.50 14.01 -9.52
N PHE A 40 8.70 15.30 -9.21
CA PHE A 40 8.73 15.80 -7.86
C PHE A 40 7.40 15.57 -7.13
N TRP A 41 6.27 15.98 -7.72
CA TRP A 41 4.96 15.84 -7.07
C TRP A 41 4.47 14.39 -6.99
N VAL A 42 4.75 13.54 -7.99
CA VAL A 42 4.49 12.10 -7.91
C VAL A 42 5.27 11.46 -6.77
N THR A 43 6.54 11.84 -6.59
CA THR A 43 7.37 11.34 -5.49
C THR A 43 6.78 11.72 -4.13
N LEU A 44 6.37 12.97 -3.96
CA LEU A 44 5.75 13.44 -2.72
C LEU A 44 4.39 12.79 -2.46
N ALA A 45 3.57 12.62 -3.50
CA ALA A 45 2.30 11.90 -3.41
C ALA A 45 2.52 10.45 -2.95
N MET A 46 3.47 9.73 -3.56
CA MET A 46 3.83 8.37 -3.18
C MET A 46 4.37 8.28 -1.76
N PHE A 47 5.27 9.19 -1.37
CA PHE A 47 5.78 9.25 -0.01
C PHE A 47 4.66 9.47 1.01
N GLY A 48 3.74 10.40 0.73
CA GLY A 48 2.55 10.65 1.55
C GLY A 48 1.63 9.43 1.64
N ALA A 49 1.26 8.83 0.51
CA ALA A 49 0.39 7.66 0.45
C ALA A 49 0.96 6.46 1.21
N ARG A 50 2.24 6.13 0.98
CA ARG A 50 2.91 4.99 1.64
C ARG A 50 3.03 5.22 3.13
N THR A 51 3.47 6.40 3.54
CA THR A 51 3.61 6.74 4.97
C THR A 51 2.26 6.68 5.69
N ALA A 52 1.20 7.23 5.07
CA ALA A 52 -0.14 7.18 5.63
C ALA A 52 -0.67 5.74 5.71
N GLY A 53 -0.56 4.97 4.63
CA GLY A 53 -1.03 3.58 4.58
C GLY A 53 -0.35 2.68 5.62
N MET A 54 0.95 2.80 5.81
CA MET A 54 1.68 2.05 6.84
C MET A 54 1.35 2.52 8.26
N SER A 55 1.18 3.82 8.46
CA SER A 55 0.82 4.37 9.77
C SER A 55 -0.59 3.93 10.18
N LEU A 56 -1.54 3.99 9.25
CA LEU A 56 -2.90 3.49 9.43
C LEU A 56 -2.90 1.99 9.74
N ASN A 57 -2.16 1.20 8.96
CA ASN A 57 -2.06 -0.23 9.18
C ASN A 57 -1.57 -0.55 10.60
N ARG A 58 -0.48 0.09 11.04
CA ARG A 58 0.07 -0.11 12.40
C ARG A 58 -0.90 0.32 13.49
N ILE A 59 -1.62 1.43 13.30
CA ILE A 59 -2.60 1.89 14.30
C ILE A 59 -3.77 0.91 14.40
N ILE A 60 -4.32 0.50 13.26
CA ILE A 60 -5.51 -0.36 13.17
C ILE A 60 -5.18 -1.76 13.68
N ASP A 61 -3.99 -2.26 13.39
CA ASP A 61 -3.57 -3.62 13.73
C ASP A 61 -2.77 -3.72 15.01
N MET A 62 -2.61 -2.63 15.77
CA MET A 62 -1.78 -2.56 16.98
C MET A 62 -2.03 -3.72 17.96
N ASP A 63 -3.29 -4.04 18.22
CA ASP A 63 -3.66 -5.09 19.18
C ASP A 63 -3.36 -6.50 18.65
N LEU A 64 -3.55 -6.72 17.34
CA LEU A 64 -3.19 -7.99 16.68
C LEU A 64 -1.67 -8.14 16.59
N ASP A 65 -0.99 -7.07 16.22
CA ASP A 65 0.46 -7.03 16.10
C ASP A 65 1.14 -7.32 17.45
N GLY A 66 0.55 -6.88 18.56
CA GLY A 66 1.05 -7.16 19.92
C GLY A 66 0.93 -8.63 20.34
N LYS A 67 0.01 -9.38 19.73
CA LYS A 67 -0.18 -10.82 20.00
C LYS A 67 0.67 -11.72 19.10
N ASN A 68 1.04 -11.25 17.90
CA ASN A 68 1.86 -12.03 16.98
C ASN A 68 3.35 -11.97 17.40
N PRO A 69 4.01 -13.11 17.67
CA PRO A 69 5.42 -13.16 18.05
C PRO A 69 6.36 -12.42 17.07
N ARG A 70 6.04 -12.44 15.77
CA ARG A 70 6.81 -11.79 14.70
C ARG A 70 6.72 -10.26 14.74
N THR A 71 5.60 -9.71 15.22
CA THR A 71 5.30 -8.27 15.13
C THR A 71 5.17 -7.58 16.48
N ALA A 72 5.17 -8.31 17.59
CA ALA A 72 5.08 -7.75 18.94
C ALA A 72 6.22 -6.75 19.25
N GLY A 73 7.38 -6.92 18.61
CA GLY A 73 8.52 -6.01 18.73
C GLY A 73 8.40 -4.68 17.95
N ARG A 74 7.34 -4.48 17.15
CA ARG A 74 7.13 -3.24 16.38
C ARG A 74 6.99 -2.03 17.30
N LEU A 75 7.31 -0.84 16.79
CA LEU A 75 7.39 0.40 17.56
C LEU A 75 6.12 0.72 18.36
N LEU A 76 4.94 0.54 17.75
CA LEU A 76 3.67 0.91 18.37
C LEU A 76 3.20 -0.15 19.38
N PRO A 77 3.13 -1.46 19.06
CA PRO A 77 2.82 -2.50 20.05
C PRO A 77 3.78 -2.56 21.24
N SER A 78 5.09 -2.30 21.01
CA SER A 78 6.09 -2.26 22.09
C SER A 78 6.12 -0.96 22.91
N GLY A 79 5.22 -0.01 22.64
CA GLY A 79 5.12 1.26 23.38
C GLY A 79 6.26 2.26 23.12
N LYS A 80 7.18 1.98 22.19
CA LYS A 80 8.30 2.88 21.83
C LYS A 80 7.84 4.17 21.15
N ILE A 81 6.64 4.19 20.60
CA ILE A 81 5.97 5.38 20.06
C ILE A 81 4.52 5.44 20.54
N THR A 82 4.00 6.65 20.78
CA THR A 82 2.61 6.84 21.20
C THR A 82 1.67 6.86 20.00
N LYS A 83 0.45 6.35 20.18
CA LYS A 83 -0.62 6.36 19.15
C LYS A 83 -0.88 7.77 18.59
N ASN A 84 -0.88 8.79 19.44
CA ASN A 84 -1.07 10.19 19.03
C ASN A 84 0.01 10.67 18.04
N LYS A 85 1.27 10.24 18.22
CA LYS A 85 2.36 10.58 17.28
C LYS A 85 2.14 9.90 15.92
N VAL A 86 1.72 8.65 15.91
CA VAL A 86 1.44 7.92 14.65
C VAL A 86 0.24 8.54 13.93
N TRP A 87 -0.80 8.98 14.65
CA TRP A 87 -1.91 9.73 14.08
C TRP A 87 -1.47 11.05 13.46
N LEU A 88 -0.63 11.83 14.16
CA LEU A 88 -0.09 13.07 13.62
C LEU A 88 0.67 12.83 12.31
N ILE A 89 1.53 11.82 12.26
CA ILE A 89 2.27 11.42 11.05
C ILE A 89 1.28 11.05 9.94
N THR A 90 0.26 10.25 10.26
CA THR A 90 -0.80 9.86 9.32
C THR A 90 -1.47 11.08 8.70
N PHE A 91 -1.93 12.03 9.50
CA PHE A 91 -2.62 13.23 9.01
C PHE A 91 -1.71 14.11 8.16
N LEU A 92 -0.45 14.31 8.57
CA LEU A 92 0.52 15.08 7.78
C LEU A 92 0.82 14.41 6.43
N SER A 93 0.93 13.08 6.41
CA SER A 93 1.18 12.32 5.19
C SER A 93 -0.03 12.28 4.24
N LEU A 94 -1.25 12.20 4.78
CA LEU A 94 -2.47 12.35 4.00
C LEU A 94 -2.60 13.76 3.41
N ALA A 95 -2.29 14.79 4.21
CA ALA A 95 -2.26 16.18 3.72
C ALA A 95 -1.24 16.34 2.58
N LEU A 96 -0.04 15.75 2.73
CA LEU A 96 0.98 15.75 1.68
C LEU A 96 0.50 15.05 0.40
N LEU A 97 -0.17 13.90 0.51
CA LEU A 97 -0.76 13.21 -0.64
C LEU A 97 -1.79 14.09 -1.36
N VAL A 98 -2.75 14.65 -0.62
CA VAL A 98 -3.83 15.48 -1.21
C VAL A 98 -3.26 16.75 -1.84
N PHE A 99 -2.34 17.41 -1.17
CA PHE A 99 -1.67 18.61 -1.68
C PHE A 99 -0.85 18.32 -2.94
N SER A 100 -0.08 17.22 -2.95
CA SER A 100 0.68 16.82 -4.13
C SER A 100 -0.23 16.46 -5.30
N SER A 101 -1.36 15.79 -5.02
CA SER A 101 -2.37 15.47 -6.03
C SER A 101 -3.01 16.72 -6.64
N TRP A 102 -3.21 17.76 -5.84
CA TRP A 102 -3.66 19.08 -6.30
C TRP A 102 -2.65 19.77 -7.21
N MET A 103 -1.36 19.69 -6.87
CA MET A 103 -0.27 20.26 -7.67
C MET A 103 -0.02 19.51 -8.98
N LEU A 104 -0.44 18.26 -9.09
CA LEU A 104 -0.34 17.47 -10.33
C LEU A 104 -1.38 17.92 -11.36
N ASN A 105 -2.66 17.69 -11.08
CA ASN A 105 -3.76 18.11 -11.94
C ASN A 105 -5.13 17.92 -11.25
N PRO A 106 -6.22 18.51 -11.80
CA PRO A 106 -7.55 18.39 -11.20
C PRO A 106 -8.08 16.95 -11.11
N LEU A 107 -7.68 16.04 -11.99
CA LEU A 107 -8.12 14.65 -11.97
C LEU A 107 -7.50 13.89 -10.80
N CYS A 108 -6.18 13.99 -10.60
CA CYS A 108 -5.49 13.43 -9.45
C CYS A 108 -6.07 13.95 -8.13
N PHE A 109 -6.35 15.25 -8.04
CA PHE A 109 -6.97 15.83 -6.85
C PHE A 109 -8.34 15.23 -6.55
N LYS A 110 -9.22 15.12 -7.56
CA LYS A 110 -10.55 14.51 -7.44
C LYS A 110 -10.49 13.03 -7.01
N LEU A 111 -9.43 12.32 -7.41
CA LEU A 111 -9.22 10.91 -7.06
C LEU A 111 -8.52 10.72 -5.70
N SER A 112 -7.86 11.74 -5.16
CA SER A 112 -7.15 11.63 -3.88
C SER A 112 -8.02 11.17 -2.71
N PRO A 113 -9.30 11.59 -2.53
CA PRO A 113 -10.15 11.05 -1.48
C PRO A 113 -10.40 9.54 -1.63
N VAL A 114 -10.51 9.05 -2.87
CA VAL A 114 -10.67 7.62 -3.16
C VAL A 114 -9.41 6.87 -2.72
N ALA A 115 -8.22 7.40 -3.04
CA ALA A 115 -6.95 6.82 -2.59
C ALA A 115 -6.86 6.78 -1.05
N VAL A 116 -7.28 7.84 -0.35
CA VAL A 116 -7.31 7.87 1.12
C VAL A 116 -8.26 6.80 1.68
N ILE A 117 -9.45 6.66 1.10
CA ILE A 117 -10.42 5.64 1.51
C ILE A 117 -9.82 4.24 1.32
N LEU A 118 -9.17 3.97 0.18
CA LEU A 118 -8.53 2.69 -0.08
C LEU A 118 -7.41 2.38 0.92
N LEU A 119 -6.53 3.36 1.21
CA LEU A 119 -5.44 3.22 2.19
C LEU A 119 -5.95 2.94 3.60
N TRP A 120 -7.09 3.53 3.98
CA TRP A 120 -7.72 3.29 5.27
C TRP A 120 -8.46 1.95 5.32
N PHE A 121 -9.25 1.67 4.29
CA PHE A 121 -10.15 0.52 4.22
C PHE A 121 -9.38 -0.81 4.18
N TYR A 122 -8.28 -0.91 3.40
CA TYR A 122 -7.57 -2.17 3.24
C TYR A 122 -7.09 -2.76 4.57
N SER A 123 -6.71 -1.91 5.52
CA SER A 123 -6.21 -2.35 6.84
C SER A 123 -7.27 -3.10 7.65
N TYR A 124 -8.56 -2.90 7.34
CA TYR A 124 -9.66 -3.63 7.96
C TYR A 124 -10.01 -4.94 7.25
N CYS A 125 -9.64 -5.13 5.98
CA CYS A 125 -10.11 -6.25 5.15
C CYS A 125 -9.87 -7.63 5.76
N LYS A 126 -8.71 -7.83 6.38
CA LYS A 126 -8.36 -9.08 7.07
C LYS A 126 -9.27 -9.46 8.25
N ARG A 127 -10.17 -8.57 8.70
CA ARG A 127 -11.15 -8.86 9.76
C ARG A 127 -12.47 -9.44 9.23
N PHE A 128 -12.71 -9.38 7.92
CA PHE A 128 -14.01 -9.79 7.35
C PHE A 128 -13.93 -10.49 5.99
N THR A 129 -12.80 -10.45 5.29
CA THR A 129 -12.66 -11.11 3.98
C THR A 129 -11.29 -11.74 3.79
N TRP A 130 -11.30 -12.97 3.26
CA TRP A 130 -10.10 -13.68 2.83
C TRP A 130 -9.45 -13.03 1.59
N ALA A 131 -10.21 -12.19 0.86
CA ALA A 131 -9.73 -11.46 -0.31
C ALA A 131 -8.89 -10.22 0.03
N THR A 132 -8.43 -10.08 1.29
CA THR A 132 -7.60 -8.96 1.74
C THR A 132 -6.35 -8.76 0.87
N HIS A 133 -5.78 -9.84 0.35
CA HIS A 133 -4.60 -9.83 -0.53
C HIS A 133 -4.89 -9.13 -1.88
N LEU A 134 -6.08 -9.37 -2.45
CA LEU A 134 -6.54 -8.71 -3.68
C LEU A 134 -6.77 -7.21 -3.45
N VAL A 135 -7.32 -6.85 -2.28
CA VAL A 135 -7.51 -5.44 -1.92
C VAL A 135 -6.16 -4.74 -1.73
N LEU A 136 -5.17 -5.40 -1.14
CA LEU A 136 -3.81 -4.86 -1.08
C LEU A 136 -3.25 -4.65 -2.50
N GLY A 137 -3.37 -5.64 -3.39
CA GLY A 137 -2.98 -5.51 -4.79
C GLY A 137 -3.65 -4.33 -5.50
N LEU A 138 -4.95 -4.11 -5.25
CA LEU A 138 -5.69 -2.95 -5.75
C LEU A 138 -5.09 -1.63 -5.25
N VAL A 139 -4.77 -1.53 -3.95
CA VAL A 139 -4.14 -0.33 -3.37
C VAL A 139 -2.78 -0.06 -4.03
N GLU A 140 -1.96 -1.09 -4.22
CA GLU A 140 -0.64 -0.96 -4.85
C GLU A 140 -0.74 -0.59 -6.34
N SER A 141 -1.77 -1.09 -7.04
CA SER A 141 -2.03 -0.74 -8.43
C SER A 141 -2.38 0.74 -8.65
N ALA A 142 -2.80 1.44 -7.60
CA ALA A 142 -3.03 2.89 -7.66
C ALA A 142 -1.74 3.68 -7.95
N ALA A 143 -0.56 3.13 -7.66
CA ALA A 143 0.72 3.78 -7.94
C ALA A 143 0.98 3.96 -9.45
N PRO A 144 1.02 2.90 -10.30
CA PRO A 144 1.20 3.08 -11.75
C PRO A 144 0.03 3.80 -12.41
N ILE A 145 -1.22 3.56 -11.96
CA ILE A 145 -2.38 4.27 -12.49
C ILE A 145 -2.27 5.76 -12.19
N GLY A 146 -1.97 6.12 -10.94
CA GLY A 146 -1.78 7.50 -10.52
C GLY A 146 -0.62 8.19 -11.24
N GLY A 147 0.49 7.48 -11.47
CA GLY A 147 1.62 7.99 -12.24
C GLY A 147 1.26 8.32 -13.69
N TRP A 148 0.46 7.48 -14.35
CA TRP A 148 -0.02 7.74 -15.71
C TRP A 148 -0.96 8.97 -15.73
N LEU A 149 -1.94 8.99 -14.82
CA LEU A 149 -2.90 10.10 -14.69
C LEU A 149 -2.23 11.42 -14.29
N ALA A 150 -1.10 11.36 -13.56
CA ALA A 150 -0.33 12.53 -13.16
C ALA A 150 0.24 13.29 -14.37
N VAL A 151 0.61 12.56 -15.43
CA VAL A 151 1.16 13.15 -16.65
C VAL A 151 0.06 13.54 -17.64
N THR A 152 -0.91 12.66 -17.84
CA THR A 152 -1.92 12.88 -18.89
C THR A 152 -3.06 13.79 -18.45
N GLY A 153 -3.41 13.78 -17.16
CA GLY A 153 -4.54 14.56 -16.63
C GLY A 153 -5.92 14.10 -17.13
N GLU A 154 -5.98 13.00 -17.88
CA GLU A 154 -7.19 12.51 -18.55
C GLU A 154 -7.56 11.11 -18.09
N TRP A 155 -8.82 10.71 -18.26
CA TRP A 155 -9.23 9.34 -17.96
C TRP A 155 -8.95 8.42 -19.15
N ASN A 156 -8.34 7.26 -18.89
CA ASN A 156 -8.09 6.25 -19.91
C ASN A 156 -8.03 4.85 -19.29
N ILE A 157 -8.43 3.84 -20.07
CA ILE A 157 -8.38 2.44 -19.63
C ILE A 157 -6.96 1.85 -19.67
N THR A 158 -6.07 2.41 -20.49
CA THR A 158 -4.68 1.95 -20.68
C THR A 158 -3.91 1.73 -19.37
N PRO A 159 -3.85 2.68 -18.42
CA PRO A 159 -3.13 2.46 -17.16
C PRO A 159 -3.69 1.31 -16.31
N PHE A 160 -4.95 0.91 -16.50
CA PHE A 160 -5.55 -0.19 -15.76
C PHE A 160 -5.01 -1.55 -16.17
N PHE A 161 -4.48 -1.71 -17.40
CA PHE A 161 -3.78 -2.94 -17.79
C PHE A 161 -2.48 -3.11 -16.97
N LEU A 162 -1.67 -2.04 -16.87
CA LEU A 162 -0.49 -2.02 -16.01
C LEU A 162 -0.88 -2.22 -14.53
N GLY A 163 -1.97 -1.58 -14.10
CA GLY A 163 -2.55 -1.78 -12.78
C GLY A 163 -2.89 -3.24 -12.51
N SER A 164 -3.55 -3.92 -13.44
CA SER A 164 -3.96 -5.31 -13.28
C SER A 164 -2.78 -6.28 -13.08
N ALA A 165 -1.68 -6.08 -13.80
CA ALA A 165 -0.45 -6.85 -13.59
C ALA A 165 0.08 -6.65 -12.16
N ILE A 166 0.11 -5.41 -11.65
CA ILE A 166 0.51 -5.11 -10.28
C ILE A 166 -0.46 -5.72 -9.25
N ILE A 167 -1.78 -5.74 -9.52
CA ILE A 167 -2.76 -6.37 -8.63
C ILE A 167 -2.41 -7.84 -8.42
N PHE A 168 -2.27 -8.61 -9.51
CA PHE A 168 -2.02 -10.05 -9.42
C PHE A 168 -0.66 -10.33 -8.78
N TRP A 169 0.38 -9.59 -9.18
CA TRP A 169 1.71 -9.75 -8.61
C TRP A 169 1.75 -9.50 -7.11
N MET A 170 1.21 -8.36 -6.65
CA MET A 170 1.21 -8.01 -5.23
C MET A 170 0.31 -8.94 -4.42
N THR A 171 -0.79 -9.40 -5.00
CA THR A 171 -1.65 -10.42 -4.38
C THR A 171 -0.88 -11.72 -4.15
N GLY A 172 -0.18 -12.21 -5.18
CA GLY A 172 0.61 -13.44 -5.07
C GLY A 172 1.71 -13.34 -4.02
N LEU A 173 2.47 -12.23 -4.04
CA LEU A 173 3.51 -11.97 -3.05
C LEU A 173 2.95 -11.90 -1.61
N ASP A 174 1.83 -11.21 -1.41
CA ASP A 174 1.23 -11.06 -0.08
C ASP A 174 0.69 -12.39 0.47
N ILE A 175 0.15 -13.27 -0.39
CA ILE A 175 -0.26 -14.61 0.02
C ILE A 175 0.96 -15.43 0.52
N ILE A 176 2.12 -15.34 -0.15
CA ILE A 176 3.35 -16.02 0.28
C ILE A 176 3.78 -15.54 1.67
N TYR A 177 3.70 -14.23 1.93
CA TYR A 177 3.99 -13.69 3.25
C TYR A 177 2.98 -14.16 4.30
N ALA A 178 1.69 -14.20 3.95
CA ALA A 178 0.65 -14.67 4.86
C ALA A 178 0.79 -16.16 5.24
N CYS A 179 1.40 -16.99 4.39
CA CYS A 179 1.73 -18.38 4.75
C CYS A 179 2.66 -18.47 5.96
N GLN A 180 3.52 -17.47 6.22
CA GLN A 180 4.41 -17.44 7.37
C GLN A 180 3.67 -17.20 8.69
N ASP A 181 2.53 -16.52 8.64
CA ASP A 181 1.67 -16.22 9.79
C ASP A 181 0.49 -17.21 9.91
N TYR A 182 0.48 -18.31 9.15
CA TYR A 182 -0.66 -19.24 9.06
C TYR A 182 -1.22 -19.71 10.41
N GLU A 183 -0.37 -20.20 11.31
CA GLU A 183 -0.79 -20.68 12.63
C GLU A 183 -1.37 -19.54 13.50
N PHE A 184 -0.78 -18.35 13.40
CA PHE A 184 -1.24 -17.17 14.12
C PHE A 184 -2.59 -16.69 13.59
N ASP A 185 -2.72 -16.57 12.27
CA ASP A 185 -3.95 -16.12 11.60
C ASP A 185 -5.12 -17.05 11.91
N ARG A 186 -4.89 -18.38 11.92
CA ARG A 186 -5.89 -19.38 12.33
C ARG A 186 -6.35 -19.19 13.77
N LYS A 187 -5.41 -18.96 14.69
CA LYS A 187 -5.69 -18.80 16.11
C LYS A 187 -6.47 -17.52 16.42
N GLU A 188 -6.07 -16.41 15.81
CA GLU A 188 -6.74 -15.10 16.00
C GLU A 188 -7.93 -14.89 15.05
N ARG A 189 -8.30 -15.91 14.24
CA ARG A 189 -9.42 -15.88 13.28
C ARG A 189 -9.31 -14.73 12.28
N ILE A 190 -8.09 -14.48 11.81
CA ILE A 190 -7.80 -13.52 10.74
C ILE A 190 -8.19 -14.16 9.41
N PHE A 191 -8.89 -13.39 8.58
CA PHE A 191 -9.29 -13.83 7.25
C PHE A 191 -8.13 -13.61 6.27
N SER A 192 -7.42 -14.68 5.94
CA SER A 192 -6.38 -14.72 4.92
C SER A 192 -6.53 -15.98 4.06
N ILE A 193 -6.07 -15.96 2.82
CA ILE A 193 -6.19 -17.12 1.93
C ILE A 193 -5.56 -18.38 2.57
N PRO A 194 -4.33 -18.33 3.14
CA PRO A 194 -3.75 -19.49 3.80
C PRO A 194 -4.59 -19.97 4.99
N ALA A 195 -5.08 -19.07 5.86
CA ALA A 195 -5.85 -19.45 7.04
C ALA A 195 -7.23 -20.06 6.71
N ASN A 196 -7.85 -19.62 5.60
CA ASN A 196 -9.18 -20.06 5.17
C ASN A 196 -9.12 -21.33 4.30
N PHE A 197 -8.12 -21.45 3.43
CA PHE A 197 -8.06 -22.52 2.42
C PHE A 197 -6.92 -23.52 2.64
N GLY A 198 -6.03 -23.28 3.61
CA GLY A 198 -4.86 -24.09 3.91
C GLY A 198 -3.60 -23.62 3.20
N LEU A 199 -2.44 -24.02 3.72
CA LEU A 199 -1.12 -23.62 3.22
C LEU A 199 -0.89 -24.00 1.76
N GLU A 200 -1.24 -25.23 1.38
CA GLU A 200 -1.04 -25.75 0.03
C GLU A 200 -1.84 -24.93 -1.00
N ARG A 201 -3.13 -24.67 -0.73
CA ARG A 201 -3.98 -23.84 -1.61
C ARG A 201 -3.55 -22.37 -1.62
N GLY A 202 -3.00 -21.87 -0.50
CA GLY A 202 -2.39 -20.55 -0.46
C GLY A 202 -1.18 -20.45 -1.41
N GLN A 203 -0.27 -21.43 -1.34
CA GLN A 203 0.88 -21.50 -2.24
C GLN A 203 0.45 -21.63 -3.71
N TYR A 204 -0.52 -22.49 -4.03
CA TYR A 204 -1.05 -22.59 -5.40
C TYR A 204 -1.71 -21.30 -5.90
N SER A 205 -2.50 -20.63 -5.05
CA SER A 205 -3.13 -19.35 -5.41
C SER A 205 -2.09 -18.26 -5.66
N SER A 206 -0.98 -18.30 -4.91
CA SER A 206 0.14 -17.38 -5.14
C SER A 206 0.84 -17.64 -6.48
N LEU A 207 1.07 -18.91 -6.83
CA LEU A 207 1.65 -19.31 -8.12
C LEU A 207 0.77 -18.87 -9.29
N LEU A 208 -0.54 -19.14 -9.24
CA LEU A 208 -1.48 -18.69 -10.26
C LEU A 208 -1.47 -17.16 -10.45
N SER A 209 -1.34 -16.41 -9.36
CA SER A 209 -1.28 -14.94 -9.43
C SER A 209 0.04 -14.42 -10.01
N LEU A 210 1.11 -15.22 -9.93
CA LEU A 210 2.42 -14.91 -10.49
C LEU A 210 2.59 -15.40 -11.95
N GLU A 211 1.92 -16.49 -12.34
CA GLU A 211 1.97 -17.07 -13.70
C GLU A 211 1.08 -16.34 -14.72
N LEU A 212 0.11 -15.54 -14.28
CA LEU A 212 -0.79 -14.77 -15.15
C LEU A 212 -0.16 -13.47 -15.71
N GLN A 213 1.17 -13.36 -15.72
CA GLN A 213 1.96 -12.20 -16.15
C GLN A 213 2.91 -12.59 -17.28
#